data_AF-A0A6G2PPI5-F1
#
_entry.id   AF-A0A6G2PPI5-F1
#
_cell.length_a   1.000
_cell.length_b   1.000
_cell.length_c   1.000
_cell.angle_alpha   90.00
_cell.angle_beta   90.00
_cell.angle_gamma   90.00
#
_symmetry.space_group_name_H-M   'P 1'
#
loop_
_entity.id
_entity.type
_entity.pdbx_description
1 polymer ?
#
loop_
_entity_poly.entity_id
_entity_poly.type
_entity_poly.pdbx_seq_one_letter_code
_entity_poly.pdbx_strand_id
1 'polypeptide(L)'
;MGAYDTGELAAAARAGMVREIAAEGAFAADPGWREPFARVPRHLFVPYYFVAGPRGYERRWGESPDPRARERWVRGAYADEPLATRLRDGELLSSSSQPSLMARMLAALRVEDGDRVLEVGAGTGYNAALLAERLGDDDLVTSVELEPEITESARAHLAAAGYRPTVVTGDGARGVPGRAPFDRIIATCALPTVPRAWLAQCRPGARVLLPLATGLLALTVRDAEHAEGRFLDTAAYFVPLRGQGRAEPEGVCCAGLPHKAREQDTFRFLLALSRGALDPQEAYTLWEREEEPERERYGVTLAGAHGWAWLDDPEGPYAWPLP
;
A
#
# COMPACT_ATOMS: atom_id res chain seq x y z
N MET A 1 5.63 -17.32 33.06
CA MET A 1 5.36 -17.16 31.61
C MET A 1 6.23 -16.00 31.10
N GLY A 2 7.53 -16.27 30.93
CA GLY A 2 8.57 -15.26 30.63
C GLY A 2 8.72 -14.98 29.13
N ALA A 3 9.65 -14.08 28.77
CA ALA A 3 9.92 -13.64 27.39
C ALA A 3 10.14 -14.79 26.38
N TYR A 4 10.61 -15.95 26.84
CA TYR A 4 10.80 -17.16 26.03
C TYR A 4 9.51 -17.73 25.41
N ASP A 5 8.36 -17.62 26.08
CA ASP A 5 7.07 -18.17 25.62
C ASP A 5 6.49 -17.36 24.44
N THR A 6 6.71 -16.05 24.45
CA THR A 6 6.22 -15.16 23.39
C THR A 6 6.96 -15.35 22.07
N GLY A 7 8.24 -15.75 22.12
CA GLY A 7 9.05 -16.01 20.92
C GLY A 7 8.59 -17.25 20.14
N GLU A 8 8.34 -18.37 20.83
CA GLU A 8 7.82 -19.59 20.20
C GLU A 8 6.42 -19.39 19.62
N LEU A 9 5.55 -18.72 20.39
CA LEU A 9 4.21 -18.39 19.93
C LEU A 9 4.23 -17.47 18.70
N ALA A 10 5.13 -16.47 18.67
CA ALA A 10 5.31 -15.59 17.52
C ALA A 10 5.79 -16.37 16.28
N ALA A 11 6.72 -17.31 16.45
CA ALA A 11 7.21 -18.14 15.34
C ALA A 11 6.09 -19.02 14.78
N ALA A 12 5.30 -19.66 15.65
CA ALA A 12 4.16 -20.49 15.25
C ALA A 12 3.07 -19.67 14.55
N ALA A 13 2.73 -18.49 15.09
CA ALA A 13 1.75 -17.58 14.51
C ALA A 13 2.21 -17.05 13.14
N ARG A 14 3.48 -16.66 13.00
CA ARG A 14 4.09 -16.24 11.73
C ARG A 14 4.02 -17.35 10.68
N ALA A 15 4.38 -18.58 11.06
CA ALA A 15 4.30 -19.72 10.16
C ALA A 15 2.84 -20.01 9.74
N GLY A 16 1.87 -19.77 10.63
CA GLY A 16 0.44 -19.82 10.32
C GLY A 16 0.04 -18.81 9.25
N MET A 17 0.35 -17.54 9.48
CA MET A 17 0.09 -16.44 8.54
C MET A 17 0.70 -16.72 7.16
N VAL A 18 1.95 -17.19 7.09
CA VAL A 18 2.60 -17.51 5.80
C VAL A 18 1.90 -18.65 5.07
N ARG A 19 1.36 -19.65 5.78
CA ARG A 19 0.58 -20.74 5.15
C ARG A 19 -0.74 -20.22 4.60
N GLU A 20 -1.42 -19.36 5.33
CA GLU A 20 -2.69 -18.72 4.92
C GLU A 20 -2.50 -17.89 3.64
N ILE A 21 -1.55 -16.95 3.66
CA ILE A 21 -1.21 -16.11 2.49
C ILE A 21 -0.84 -16.97 1.27
N ALA A 22 -0.11 -18.08 1.48
CA ALA A 22 0.26 -18.99 0.40
C ALA A 22 -0.94 -19.76 -0.18
N ALA A 23 -1.89 -20.16 0.67
CA ALA A 23 -3.11 -20.85 0.24
C ALA A 23 -4.02 -19.95 -0.61
N GLU A 24 -3.98 -18.65 -0.37
CA GLU A 24 -4.66 -17.64 -1.19
C GLU A 24 -3.93 -17.33 -2.51
N GLY A 25 -2.76 -17.93 -2.75
CA GLY A 25 -1.99 -17.73 -3.98
C GLY A 25 -1.23 -16.40 -4.06
N ALA A 26 -1.13 -15.63 -2.97
CA ALA A 26 -0.48 -14.31 -3.00
C ALA A 26 1.03 -14.36 -3.34
N PHE A 27 1.69 -15.50 -3.13
CA PHE A 27 3.09 -15.74 -3.54
C PHE A 27 3.21 -16.43 -4.91
N ALA A 28 2.11 -16.71 -5.61
CA ALA A 28 2.16 -17.51 -6.84
C ALA A 28 2.94 -16.81 -7.97
N ALA A 29 2.83 -15.48 -8.07
CA ALA A 29 3.52 -14.69 -9.07
C ALA A 29 5.03 -14.55 -8.80
N ASP A 30 5.44 -14.59 -7.52
CA ASP A 30 6.84 -14.55 -7.11
C ASP A 30 7.02 -15.30 -5.76
N PRO A 31 7.39 -16.59 -5.81
CA PRO A 31 7.60 -17.40 -4.62
C PRO A 31 8.73 -16.91 -3.71
N GLY A 32 9.62 -16.05 -4.21
CA GLY A 32 10.74 -15.49 -3.44
C GLY A 32 10.30 -14.67 -2.24
N TRP A 33 9.07 -14.14 -2.25
CA TRP A 33 8.50 -13.40 -1.12
C TRP A 33 8.10 -14.25 0.08
N ARG A 34 8.00 -15.58 -0.07
CA ARG A 34 7.63 -16.46 1.04
C ARG A 34 8.66 -16.42 2.17
N GLU A 35 9.95 -16.38 1.84
CA GLU A 35 11.02 -16.39 2.83
C GLU A 35 11.08 -15.08 3.66
N PRO A 36 11.05 -13.88 3.05
CA PRO A 36 10.95 -12.63 3.80
C PRO A 36 9.81 -12.62 4.82
N PHE A 37 8.61 -13.05 4.45
CA PHE A 37 7.47 -13.14 5.38
C PHE A 37 7.67 -14.19 6.49
N ALA A 38 8.41 -15.27 6.22
CA ALA A 38 8.73 -16.30 7.20
C ALA A 38 9.83 -15.86 8.19
N ARG A 39 10.66 -14.88 7.83
CA ARG A 39 11.78 -14.38 8.62
C ARG A 39 11.45 -13.11 9.40
N VAL A 40 10.84 -12.12 8.76
CA VAL A 40 10.61 -10.80 9.36
C VAL A 40 9.57 -10.91 10.49
N PRO A 41 9.93 -10.54 11.73
CA PRO A 41 9.06 -10.70 12.90
C PRO A 41 8.04 -9.55 12.98
N ARG A 42 6.92 -9.63 12.22
CA ARG A 42 5.84 -8.61 12.19
C ARG A 42 5.45 -8.04 13.57
N HIS A 43 5.38 -8.87 14.61
CA HIS A 43 5.05 -8.43 15.97
C HIS A 43 5.99 -7.36 16.56
N LEU A 44 7.25 -7.26 16.13
CA LEU A 44 8.17 -6.18 16.54
C LEU A 44 7.82 -4.82 15.93
N PHE A 45 7.09 -4.81 14.81
CA PHE A 45 6.64 -3.60 14.12
C PHE A 45 5.27 -3.11 14.62
N VAL A 46 4.57 -3.95 15.39
CA VAL A 46 3.27 -3.64 16.00
C VAL A 46 3.29 -3.94 17.51
N PRO A 47 4.12 -3.24 18.31
CA PRO A 47 4.21 -3.48 19.75
C PRO A 47 2.85 -3.32 20.45
N TYR A 48 1.97 -2.50 19.87
CA TYR A 48 0.56 -2.46 20.15
C TYR A 48 -0.25 -2.18 18.89
N TYR A 49 -1.55 -2.51 18.93
CA TYR A 49 -2.53 -2.13 17.92
C TYR A 49 -3.91 -2.02 18.55
N PHE A 50 -4.84 -1.39 17.84
CA PHE A 50 -6.21 -1.17 18.29
C PHE A 50 -7.17 -2.12 17.56
N VAL A 51 -8.09 -2.71 18.31
CA VAL A 51 -9.21 -3.50 17.77
C VAL A 51 -10.54 -2.87 18.14
N ALA A 52 -11.53 -2.98 17.27
CA ALA A 52 -12.88 -2.54 17.60
C ALA A 52 -13.47 -3.42 18.71
N GLY A 53 -14.09 -2.81 19.70
CA GLY A 53 -14.77 -3.46 20.82
C GLY A 53 -16.09 -2.77 21.17
N PRO A 54 -16.86 -3.33 22.11
CA PRO A 54 -18.21 -2.85 22.42
C PRO A 54 -18.29 -1.40 22.94
N ARG A 55 -17.17 -0.85 23.42
CA ARG A 55 -17.07 0.51 23.99
C ARG A 55 -16.09 1.40 23.22
N GLY A 56 -15.83 1.10 21.96
CA GLY A 56 -14.83 1.79 21.12
C GLY A 56 -13.59 0.94 20.89
N TYR A 57 -12.42 1.56 20.78
CA TYR A 57 -11.18 0.85 20.47
C TYR A 57 -10.48 0.30 21.72
N GLU A 58 -10.12 -0.98 21.68
CA GLU A 58 -9.32 -1.65 22.71
C GLU A 58 -7.87 -1.80 22.24
N ARG A 59 -6.91 -1.40 23.08
CA ARG A 59 -5.48 -1.58 22.78
C ARG A 59 -5.03 -3.02 23.12
N ARG A 60 -4.51 -3.74 22.13
CA ARG A 60 -3.71 -4.96 22.29
C ARG A 60 -2.24 -4.56 22.41
N TRP A 61 -1.51 -5.07 23.40
CA TRP A 61 -0.15 -4.63 23.70
C TRP A 61 0.73 -5.78 24.19
N GLY A 62 1.94 -5.89 23.63
CA GLY A 62 2.87 -6.99 23.89
C GLY A 62 3.47 -7.04 25.29
N GLU A 63 3.53 -5.91 25.99
CA GLU A 63 4.07 -5.85 27.36
C GLU A 63 2.98 -5.92 28.45
N SER A 64 1.75 -6.34 28.09
CA SER A 64 0.68 -6.52 29.07
C SER A 64 1.13 -7.50 30.18
N PRO A 65 0.83 -7.24 31.47
CA PRO A 65 1.17 -8.15 32.56
C PRO A 65 0.39 -9.48 32.46
N ASP A 66 -0.81 -9.47 31.86
CA ASP A 66 -1.63 -10.67 31.61
C ASP A 66 -1.04 -11.53 30.48
N PRO A 67 -0.58 -12.77 30.76
CA PRO A 67 -0.04 -13.63 29.73
C PRO A 67 -1.05 -13.99 28.62
N ARG A 68 -2.34 -14.10 28.94
CA ARG A 68 -3.38 -14.34 27.94
C ARG A 68 -3.57 -13.14 27.02
N ALA A 69 -3.40 -11.92 27.54
CA ALA A 69 -3.43 -10.71 26.73
C ALA A 69 -2.25 -10.65 25.76
N ARG A 70 -1.04 -11.06 26.20
CA ARG A 70 0.14 -11.17 25.32
C ARG A 70 -0.08 -12.19 24.21
N GLU A 71 -0.67 -13.35 24.54
CA GLU A 71 -1.03 -14.35 23.53
C GLU A 71 -2.02 -13.79 22.49
N ARG A 72 -3.08 -13.10 22.92
CA ARG A 72 -4.02 -12.45 21.99
C ARG A 72 -3.35 -11.41 21.11
N TRP A 73 -2.44 -10.61 21.67
CA TRP A 73 -1.67 -9.62 20.91
C TRP A 73 -0.82 -10.26 19.82
N VAL A 74 0.01 -11.26 20.15
CA VAL A 74 0.90 -11.83 19.14
C VAL A 74 0.14 -12.61 18.08
N ARG A 75 -0.96 -13.30 18.44
CA ARG A 75 -1.82 -13.98 17.44
C ARG A 75 -2.44 -12.98 16.47
N GLY A 76 -2.99 -11.87 16.97
CA GLY A 76 -3.56 -10.84 16.09
C GLY A 76 -2.50 -10.06 15.30
N ALA A 77 -1.28 -9.91 15.81
CA ALA A 77 -0.17 -9.35 15.03
C ALA A 77 0.14 -10.14 13.74
N TYR A 78 -0.25 -11.42 13.72
CA TYR A 78 -0.09 -12.33 12.59
C TYR A 78 -1.42 -12.72 11.93
N ALA A 79 -2.53 -12.05 12.26
CA ALA A 79 -3.76 -12.18 11.50
C ALA A 79 -3.63 -11.48 10.14
N ASP A 80 -4.27 -12.04 9.11
CA ASP A 80 -4.30 -11.44 7.78
C ASP A 80 -5.32 -10.29 7.69
N GLU A 81 -5.12 -9.27 8.54
CA GLU A 81 -5.95 -8.07 8.59
C GLU A 81 -5.05 -6.82 8.74
N PRO A 82 -5.54 -5.64 8.30
CA PRO A 82 -4.87 -4.39 8.60
C PRO A 82 -5.00 -4.07 10.10
N LEU A 83 -3.89 -3.68 10.72
CA LEU A 83 -3.84 -3.37 12.15
C LEU A 83 -3.73 -1.86 12.35
N ALA A 84 -4.70 -1.26 13.04
CA ALA A 84 -4.63 0.15 13.43
C ALA A 84 -3.52 0.36 14.46
N THR A 85 -2.50 1.15 14.14
CA THR A 85 -1.33 1.36 15.01
C THR A 85 -1.29 2.75 15.63
N ARG A 86 -1.92 3.75 15.00
CA ARG A 86 -2.10 5.08 15.59
C ARG A 86 -3.46 5.67 15.25
N LEU A 87 -4.13 6.18 16.27
CA LEU A 87 -5.38 6.91 16.18
C LEU A 87 -5.17 8.33 16.76
N ARG A 88 -5.73 9.36 16.13
CA ARG A 88 -5.80 10.73 16.67
C ARG A 88 -7.22 11.23 16.47
N ASP A 89 -7.87 11.68 17.55
CA ASP A 89 -9.26 12.17 17.54
C ASP A 89 -10.27 11.19 16.92
N GLY A 90 -10.00 9.89 17.01
CA GLY A 90 -10.83 8.82 16.42
C GLY A 90 -10.50 8.49 14.97
N GLU A 91 -9.65 9.27 14.30
CA GLU A 91 -9.19 9.02 12.94
C GLU A 91 -7.93 8.14 12.90
N LEU A 92 -7.87 7.24 11.92
CA LEU A 92 -6.73 6.36 11.70
C LEU A 92 -5.57 7.13 11.03
N LEU A 93 -4.48 7.33 11.77
CA LEU A 93 -3.29 7.98 11.25
C LEU A 93 -2.31 7.02 10.58
N SER A 94 -2.20 5.81 11.13
CA SER A 94 -1.26 4.79 10.66
C SER A 94 -1.80 3.40 10.95
N SER A 95 -1.55 2.49 10.01
CA SER A 95 -1.83 1.07 10.12
C SER A 95 -0.65 0.24 9.64
N SER A 96 -0.56 -1.00 10.10
CA SER A 96 0.20 -2.04 9.40
C SER A 96 -0.75 -2.70 8.42
N SER A 97 -0.44 -2.63 7.13
CA SER A 97 -1.29 -3.16 6.06
C SER A 97 -1.53 -4.66 6.18
N GLN A 98 -2.60 -5.13 5.54
CA GLN A 98 -2.94 -6.55 5.45
C GLN A 98 -1.78 -7.33 4.79
N PRO A 99 -1.26 -8.39 5.43
CA PRO A 99 -0.14 -9.18 4.92
C PRO A 99 -0.32 -9.75 3.51
N SER A 100 -1.47 -10.34 3.18
CA SER A 100 -1.74 -10.92 1.87
C SER A 100 -1.76 -9.86 0.77
N LEU A 101 -2.37 -8.70 1.03
CA LEU A 101 -2.33 -7.56 0.11
C LEU A 101 -0.89 -7.05 -0.09
N MET A 102 -0.09 -6.96 0.97
CA MET A 102 1.34 -6.63 0.87
C MET A 102 2.12 -7.65 0.05
N ALA A 103 1.88 -8.95 0.24
CA ALA A 103 2.52 -9.99 -0.56
C ALA A 103 2.19 -9.84 -2.05
N ARG A 104 0.92 -9.59 -2.40
CA ARG A 104 0.49 -9.33 -3.78
C ARG A 104 1.16 -8.09 -4.37
N MET A 105 1.21 -6.99 -3.62
CA MET A 105 1.86 -5.76 -4.06
C MET A 105 3.36 -5.94 -4.26
N LEU A 106 4.05 -6.61 -3.33
CA LEU A 106 5.49 -6.88 -3.43
C LEU A 106 5.82 -7.81 -4.60
N ALA A 107 5.02 -8.85 -4.85
CA ALA A 107 5.16 -9.67 -6.05
C ALA A 107 4.91 -8.86 -7.34
N ALA A 108 3.89 -7.98 -7.33
CA ALA A 108 3.58 -7.10 -8.45
C ALA A 108 4.64 -6.02 -8.70
N LEU A 109 5.43 -5.66 -7.68
CA LEU A 109 6.56 -4.73 -7.79
C LEU A 109 7.71 -5.33 -8.60
N ARG A 110 7.83 -6.66 -8.68
CA ARG A 110 8.85 -7.38 -9.46
C ARG A 110 10.26 -6.87 -9.16
N VAL A 111 10.61 -6.85 -7.88
CA VAL A 111 11.97 -6.47 -7.46
C VAL A 111 12.96 -7.54 -7.92
N GLU A 112 14.10 -7.09 -8.42
CA GLU A 112 15.23 -7.91 -8.79
C GLU A 112 16.41 -7.61 -7.85
N ASP A 113 17.35 -8.55 -7.75
CA ASP A 113 18.52 -8.37 -6.90
C ASP A 113 19.33 -7.14 -7.37
N GLY A 114 19.65 -6.24 -6.44
CA GLY A 114 20.35 -4.99 -6.74
C GLY A 114 19.46 -3.79 -7.07
N ASP A 115 18.13 -3.97 -7.18
CA ASP A 115 17.20 -2.86 -7.35
C ASP A 115 17.23 -1.89 -6.16
N ARG A 116 17.30 -0.59 -6.44
CA ARG A 116 17.07 0.46 -5.44
C ARG A 116 15.57 0.76 -5.35
N VAL A 117 15.01 0.60 -4.16
CA VAL A 117 13.57 0.73 -3.92
C VAL A 117 13.26 1.96 -3.08
N LEU A 118 12.28 2.75 -3.52
CA LEU A 118 11.62 3.75 -2.69
C LEU A 118 10.25 3.22 -2.24
N GLU A 119 10.06 3.12 -0.92
CA GLU A 119 8.75 2.98 -0.31
C GLU A 119 8.22 4.36 0.10
N VAL A 120 6.98 4.67 -0.27
CA VAL A 120 6.25 5.86 0.17
C VAL A 120 5.17 5.46 1.18
N GLY A 121 5.37 5.84 2.43
CA GLY A 121 4.53 5.48 3.57
C GLY A 121 5.19 4.46 4.50
N ALA A 122 6.28 4.84 5.17
CA ALA A 122 7.02 3.92 6.05
C ALA A 122 6.13 3.28 7.14
N GLY A 123 5.21 4.06 7.71
CA GLY A 123 4.28 3.58 8.74
C GLY A 123 5.01 2.88 9.89
N THR A 124 4.80 1.58 10.04
CA THR A 124 5.45 0.78 11.10
C THR A 124 6.89 0.37 10.79
N GLY A 125 7.32 0.43 9.52
CA GLY A 125 8.59 -0.10 9.02
C GLY A 125 8.57 -1.56 8.58
N TYR A 126 7.43 -2.27 8.71
CA TYR A 126 7.36 -3.70 8.40
C TYR A 126 7.64 -4.01 6.92
N ASN A 127 7.07 -3.23 5.99
CA ASN A 127 7.26 -3.47 4.56
C ASN A 127 8.68 -3.09 4.08
N ALA A 128 9.28 -2.02 4.63
CA ALA A 128 10.71 -1.74 4.48
C ALA A 128 11.60 -2.93 4.92
N ALA A 129 11.27 -3.60 6.02
CA ALA A 129 12.00 -4.78 6.48
C ALA A 129 11.85 -5.98 5.53
N LEU A 130 10.65 -6.20 4.97
CA LEU A 130 10.42 -7.24 3.96
C LEU A 130 11.26 -7.00 2.70
N LEU A 131 11.31 -5.74 2.23
CA LEU A 131 12.14 -5.34 1.10
C LEU A 131 13.63 -5.55 1.39
N ALA A 132 14.10 -5.12 2.57
CA ALA A 132 15.49 -5.28 2.98
C ALA A 132 15.89 -6.76 3.07
N GLU A 133 15.03 -7.60 3.66
CA GLU A 133 15.24 -9.05 3.72
C GLU A 133 15.27 -9.68 2.32
N ARG A 134 14.40 -9.24 1.41
CA ARG A 134 14.34 -9.77 0.03
C ARG A 134 15.58 -9.41 -0.78
N LEU A 135 16.10 -8.19 -0.61
CA LEU A 135 17.25 -7.68 -1.38
C LEU A 135 18.59 -8.07 -0.74
N GLY A 136 18.60 -8.39 0.56
CA GLY A 136 19.80 -8.74 1.32
C GLY A 136 20.74 -7.55 1.58
N ASP A 137 20.32 -6.33 1.26
CA ASP A 137 21.09 -5.09 1.44
C ASP A 137 20.15 -3.95 1.86
N ASP A 138 20.35 -3.43 3.07
CA ASP A 138 19.58 -2.33 3.64
C ASP A 138 19.75 -1.01 2.87
N ASP A 139 20.91 -0.77 2.24
CA ASP A 139 21.21 0.49 1.55
C ASP A 139 20.39 0.66 0.26
N LEU A 140 19.89 -0.45 -0.29
CA LEU A 140 19.00 -0.48 -1.45
C LEU A 140 17.58 -0.02 -1.13
N VAL A 141 17.18 0.00 0.15
CA VAL A 141 15.82 0.36 0.56
C VAL A 141 15.81 1.76 1.18
N THR A 142 15.01 2.64 0.58
CA THR A 142 14.66 3.95 1.15
C THR A 142 13.17 3.98 1.42
N SER A 143 12.76 4.39 2.62
CA SER A 143 11.35 4.55 2.99
C SER A 143 11.10 5.97 3.48
N VAL A 144 10.03 6.61 3.02
CA VAL A 144 9.67 7.99 3.39
C VAL A 144 8.34 8.03 4.14
N GLU A 145 8.30 8.83 5.21
CA GLU A 145 7.12 9.04 6.05
C GLU A 145 6.98 10.53 6.38
N LEU A 146 5.75 11.04 6.37
CA LEU A 146 5.46 12.44 6.64
C LEU A 146 5.69 12.79 8.11
N GLU A 147 5.22 11.93 9.01
CA GLU A 147 5.16 12.21 10.44
C GLU A 147 6.49 11.85 11.14
N PRO A 148 7.18 12.81 11.80
CA PRO A 148 8.45 12.55 12.47
C PRO A 148 8.36 11.45 13.55
N GLU A 149 7.28 11.44 14.33
CA GLU A 149 7.07 10.44 15.39
C GLU A 149 6.91 9.01 14.84
N ILE A 150 6.27 8.89 13.67
CA ILE A 150 6.07 7.60 13.00
C ILE A 150 7.39 7.15 12.39
N THR A 151 8.12 8.07 11.73
CA THR A 151 9.46 7.81 11.20
C THR A 151 10.38 7.24 12.28
N GLU A 152 10.41 7.86 13.46
CA GLU A 152 11.29 7.40 14.55
C GLU A 152 10.86 6.04 15.12
N SER A 153 9.54 5.80 15.22
CA SER A 153 9.03 4.48 15.61
C SER A 153 9.43 3.40 14.58
N ALA A 154 9.32 3.69 13.29
CA ALA A 154 9.73 2.76 12.23
C ALA A 154 11.22 2.42 12.34
N ARG A 155 12.09 3.43 12.54
CA ARG A 155 13.53 3.20 12.77
C ARG A 155 13.79 2.32 13.99
N ALA A 156 13.08 2.55 15.09
CA ALA A 156 13.22 1.73 16.30
C ALA A 156 12.78 0.27 16.07
N HIS A 157 11.66 0.04 15.38
CA HIS A 157 11.18 -1.31 15.07
C HIS A 157 12.13 -2.06 14.12
N LEU A 158 12.55 -1.39 13.04
CA LEU A 158 13.57 -1.90 12.12
C LEU A 158 14.84 -2.26 12.89
N ALA A 159 15.27 -1.36 13.79
CA ALA A 159 16.46 -1.55 14.56
C ALA A 159 16.40 -2.81 15.45
N ALA A 160 15.27 -3.00 16.11
CA ALA A 160 14.97 -4.16 16.96
C ALA A 160 14.84 -5.47 16.17
N ALA A 161 14.38 -5.41 14.92
CA ALA A 161 14.28 -6.55 14.02
C ALA A 161 15.60 -6.88 13.29
N GLY A 162 16.63 -6.04 13.42
CA GLY A 162 17.95 -6.25 12.83
C GLY A 162 18.18 -5.58 11.49
N TYR A 163 17.23 -4.79 10.98
CA TYR A 163 17.31 -4.09 9.70
C TYR A 163 17.69 -2.62 9.90
N ARG A 164 18.37 -2.02 8.92
CA ARG A 164 18.81 -0.61 8.92
C ARG A 164 18.58 0.09 7.57
N PRO A 165 17.44 -0.09 6.86
CA PRO A 165 17.18 0.66 5.65
C PRO A 165 17.05 2.15 5.98
N THR A 166 17.23 3.00 4.96
CA THR A 166 17.15 4.44 5.16
C THR A 166 15.70 4.88 5.31
N VAL A 167 15.33 5.39 6.48
CA VAL A 167 14.00 5.99 6.72
C VAL A 167 14.11 7.51 6.79
N VAL A 168 13.38 8.21 5.92
CA VAL A 168 13.40 9.67 5.78
C VAL A 168 12.08 10.27 6.27
N THR A 169 12.16 11.33 7.07
CA THR A 169 10.99 12.16 7.37
C THR A 169 10.80 13.19 6.26
N GLY A 170 9.68 13.15 5.55
CA GLY A 170 9.42 14.04 4.43
C GLY A 170 8.10 13.76 3.70
N ASP A 171 7.74 14.68 2.81
CA ASP A 171 6.56 14.53 1.96
C ASP A 171 6.82 13.48 0.86
N GLY A 172 6.12 12.35 0.94
CA GLY A 172 6.22 11.24 0.00
C GLY A 172 5.93 11.61 -1.45
N ALA A 173 5.10 12.63 -1.70
CA ALA A 173 4.81 13.11 -3.05
C ALA A 173 6.04 13.73 -3.73
N ARG A 174 7.04 14.16 -2.94
CA ARG A 174 8.32 14.70 -3.43
C ARG A 174 9.37 13.62 -3.66
N GLY A 175 9.11 12.38 -3.26
CA GLY A 175 10.10 11.31 -3.23
C GLY A 175 11.29 11.64 -2.32
N VAL A 176 12.46 11.08 -2.64
CA VAL A 176 13.71 11.35 -1.93
C VAL A 176 14.84 11.58 -2.94
N PRO A 177 14.95 12.79 -3.53
CA PRO A 177 15.90 13.06 -4.62
C PRO A 177 17.36 12.75 -4.28
N GLY A 178 17.77 12.94 -3.02
CA GLY A 178 19.13 12.60 -2.56
C GLY A 178 19.44 11.09 -2.54
N ARG A 179 18.43 10.25 -2.74
CA ARG A 179 18.53 8.78 -2.81
C ARG A 179 18.14 8.22 -4.17
N ALA A 180 17.82 9.06 -5.13
CA ALA A 180 17.66 8.68 -6.53
C ALA A 180 19.00 8.20 -7.14
N PRO A 181 18.98 7.50 -8.29
CA PRO A 181 17.79 6.99 -8.97
C PRO A 181 17.26 5.69 -8.33
N PHE A 182 15.96 5.44 -8.49
CA PHE A 182 15.26 4.22 -8.06
C PHE A 182 14.91 3.35 -9.26
N ASP A 183 14.96 2.04 -9.05
CA ASP A 183 14.51 1.02 -10.01
C ASP A 183 13.05 0.62 -9.76
N ARG A 184 12.60 0.77 -8.51
CA ARG A 184 11.25 0.44 -8.06
C ARG A 184 10.74 1.51 -7.11
N ILE A 185 9.48 1.90 -7.27
CA ILE A 185 8.77 2.74 -6.31
C ILE A 185 7.49 2.03 -5.92
N ILE A 186 7.21 1.94 -4.63
CA ILE A 186 5.96 1.39 -4.09
C ILE A 186 5.34 2.38 -3.10
N ALA A 187 4.06 2.68 -3.26
CA ALA A 187 3.30 3.45 -2.27
C ALA A 187 2.41 2.53 -1.43
N THR A 188 2.43 2.72 -0.11
CA THR A 188 1.61 2.02 0.88
C THR A 188 0.58 2.97 1.51
N CYS A 189 0.17 3.97 0.73
CA CYS A 189 -0.86 4.95 1.02
C CYS A 189 -1.63 5.28 -0.27
N ALA A 190 -2.88 5.71 -0.17
CA ALA A 190 -3.65 6.13 -1.34
C ALA A 190 -3.23 7.52 -1.82
N LEU A 191 -3.03 7.69 -3.12
CA LEU A 191 -2.72 9.00 -3.72
C LEU A 191 -3.87 9.51 -4.58
N PRO A 192 -4.05 10.84 -4.69
CA PRO A 192 -5.05 11.43 -5.59
C PRO A 192 -4.64 11.36 -7.07
N THR A 193 -3.33 11.33 -7.34
CA THR A 193 -2.71 11.27 -8.68
C THR A 193 -1.29 10.73 -8.54
N VAL A 194 -0.63 10.40 -9.64
CA VAL A 194 0.77 9.93 -9.63
C VAL A 194 1.72 11.13 -9.55
N PRO A 195 2.56 11.27 -8.51
CA PRO A 195 3.45 12.42 -8.38
C PRO A 195 4.53 12.43 -9.47
N ARG A 196 4.59 13.51 -10.25
CA ARG A 196 5.60 13.70 -11.32
C ARG A 196 7.03 13.66 -10.82
N ALA A 197 7.25 14.11 -9.59
CA ALA A 197 8.56 14.08 -8.96
C ALA A 197 9.17 12.68 -8.88
N TRP A 198 8.35 11.62 -8.88
CA TRP A 198 8.81 10.24 -8.86
C TRP A 198 9.48 9.83 -10.18
N LEU A 199 8.92 10.24 -11.33
CA LEU A 199 9.46 9.88 -12.66
C LEU A 199 10.88 10.41 -12.84
N ALA A 200 11.15 11.65 -12.41
CA ALA A 200 12.48 12.25 -12.45
C ALA A 200 13.50 11.57 -11.51
N GLN A 201 13.03 10.75 -10.56
CA GLN A 201 13.87 9.99 -9.64
C GLN A 201 14.01 8.52 -10.04
N CYS A 202 13.42 8.11 -11.16
CA CYS A 202 13.46 6.74 -11.65
C CYS A 202 14.53 6.54 -12.74
N ARG A 203 15.09 5.34 -12.82
CA ARG A 203 15.78 4.90 -14.03
C ARG A 203 14.76 4.63 -15.15
N PRO A 204 15.12 4.79 -16.44
CA PRO A 204 14.32 4.25 -17.53
C PRO A 204 14.07 2.75 -17.32
N GLY A 205 12.83 2.32 -17.51
CA GLY A 205 12.36 0.96 -17.23
C GLY A 205 11.94 0.72 -15.78
N ALA A 206 12.10 1.69 -14.87
CA ALA A 206 11.69 1.53 -13.48
C ALA A 206 10.18 1.27 -13.37
N ARG A 207 9.81 0.46 -12.38
CA ARG A 207 8.41 0.11 -12.11
C ARG A 207 7.88 0.87 -10.91
N VAL A 208 6.74 1.54 -11.09
CA VAL A 208 6.06 2.30 -10.04
C VAL A 208 4.74 1.61 -9.73
N LEU A 209 4.52 1.26 -8.47
CA LEU A 209 3.31 0.59 -8.00
C LEU A 209 2.62 1.44 -6.93
N LEU A 210 1.36 1.79 -7.12
CA LEU A 210 0.63 2.60 -6.16
C LEU A 210 -0.88 2.31 -6.13
N PRO A 211 -1.54 2.46 -4.98
CA PRO A 211 -2.99 2.55 -4.91
C PRO A 211 -3.49 3.87 -5.51
N LEU A 212 -4.42 3.77 -6.46
CA LEU A 212 -5.12 4.91 -7.07
C LEU A 212 -6.59 4.53 -7.31
N ALA A 213 -7.51 5.39 -6.90
CA ALA A 213 -8.96 5.18 -7.11
C ALA A 213 -9.49 3.82 -6.62
N THR A 214 -8.94 3.25 -5.54
CA THR A 214 -9.19 1.89 -4.99
C THR A 214 -8.66 0.71 -5.81
N GLY A 215 -8.00 0.95 -6.93
CA GLY A 215 -7.23 -0.05 -7.68
C GLY A 215 -5.74 0.02 -7.41
N LEU A 216 -5.01 -1.02 -7.80
CA LEU A 216 -3.56 -1.06 -7.77
C LEU A 216 -2.99 -0.77 -9.17
N LEU A 217 -2.36 0.39 -9.35
CA LEU A 217 -1.77 0.82 -10.61
C LEU A 217 -0.30 0.41 -10.69
N ALA A 218 0.10 -0.18 -11.81
CA ALA A 218 1.50 -0.49 -12.11
C ALA A 218 1.95 0.24 -13.38
N LEU A 219 2.87 1.19 -13.23
CA LEU A 219 3.45 1.97 -14.33
C LEU A 219 4.88 1.51 -14.64
N THR A 220 5.26 1.66 -15.90
CA THR A 220 6.65 1.60 -16.34
C THR A 220 7.10 2.99 -16.73
N VAL A 221 8.20 3.46 -16.13
CA VAL A 221 8.78 4.78 -16.42
C VAL A 221 9.64 4.66 -17.67
N ARG A 222 9.37 5.46 -18.69
CA ARG A 222 10.22 5.56 -19.88
C ARG A 222 11.31 6.60 -19.66
N ASP A 223 10.93 7.74 -19.11
CA ASP A 223 11.82 8.88 -18.84
C ASP A 223 11.21 9.78 -17.74
N ALA A 224 11.86 10.91 -17.45
CA ALA A 224 11.45 11.83 -16.38
C ALA A 224 10.07 12.49 -16.61
N GLU A 225 9.54 12.45 -17.82
CA GLU A 225 8.28 13.07 -18.20
C GLU A 225 7.21 12.05 -18.62
N HIS A 226 7.59 10.80 -18.84
CA HIS A 226 6.69 9.77 -19.35
C HIS A 226 6.71 8.47 -18.55
N ALA A 227 5.51 8.04 -18.15
CA ALA A 227 5.24 6.71 -17.64
C ALA A 227 3.85 6.26 -18.05
N GLU A 228 3.69 4.97 -18.29
CA GLU A 228 2.41 4.38 -18.69
C GLU A 228 2.25 2.99 -18.07
N GLY A 229 1.02 2.60 -17.81
CA GLY A 229 0.71 1.25 -17.38
C GLY A 229 -0.76 1.03 -17.09
N ARG A 230 -1.05 -0.13 -16.50
CA ARG A 230 -2.41 -0.62 -16.28
C ARG A 230 -2.67 -0.89 -14.80
N PHE A 231 -3.94 -0.89 -14.44
CA PHE A 231 -4.35 -1.42 -13.16
C PHE A 231 -4.23 -2.94 -13.15
N LEU A 232 -4.07 -3.49 -11.95
CA LEU A 232 -4.10 -4.92 -11.68
C LEU A 232 -5.50 -5.30 -11.15
N ASP A 233 -5.80 -6.60 -11.15
CA ASP A 233 -7.03 -7.19 -10.59
C ASP A 233 -7.24 -6.89 -9.09
N THR A 234 -6.16 -6.48 -8.42
CA THR A 234 -6.10 -6.31 -6.98
C THR A 234 -6.68 -4.97 -6.56
N ALA A 235 -7.78 -5.02 -5.80
CA ALA A 235 -8.31 -3.86 -5.09
C ALA A 235 -7.35 -3.45 -3.95
N ALA A 236 -7.15 -2.15 -3.78
CA ALA A 236 -6.17 -1.58 -2.86
C ALA A 236 -6.78 -0.43 -2.05
N TYR A 237 -7.22 -0.75 -0.84
CA TYR A 237 -7.79 0.21 0.11
C TYR A 237 -6.73 0.64 1.13
N PHE A 238 -6.31 1.90 1.06
CA PHE A 238 -5.28 2.45 1.92
C PHE A 238 -5.71 3.76 2.56
N VAL A 239 -5.08 4.09 3.69
CA VAL A 239 -5.17 5.45 4.25
C VAL A 239 -4.60 6.45 3.25
N PRO A 240 -5.20 7.64 3.10
CA PRO A 240 -4.72 8.64 2.15
C PRO A 240 -3.34 9.16 2.53
N LEU A 241 -2.50 9.43 1.53
CA LEU A 241 -1.27 10.18 1.71
C LEU A 241 -1.62 11.58 2.24
N ARG A 242 -0.91 11.98 3.30
CA ARG A 242 -1.09 13.29 3.94
C ARG A 242 0.05 14.22 3.51
N GLY A 243 -0.23 15.51 3.35
CA GLY A 243 0.72 16.47 2.78
C GLY A 243 0.03 17.71 2.19
N GLN A 244 0.77 18.56 1.47
CA GLN A 244 0.18 19.77 0.88
C GLN A 244 -0.80 19.41 -0.25
N GLY A 245 -2.00 19.99 -0.22
CA GLY A 245 -2.99 19.88 -1.31
C GLY A 245 -4.18 18.95 -1.08
N ARG A 246 -4.64 18.74 0.17
CA ARG A 246 -5.88 17.99 0.42
C ARG A 246 -7.09 18.70 -0.19
N ALA A 247 -7.71 18.10 -1.20
CA ALA A 247 -9.14 18.22 -1.39
C ALA A 247 -9.80 17.19 -0.48
N GLU A 248 -10.70 17.61 0.41
CA GLU A 248 -11.57 16.65 1.09
C GLU A 248 -12.37 15.90 0.03
N PRO A 249 -12.58 14.58 0.16
CA PRO A 249 -13.45 13.88 -0.76
C PRO A 249 -14.88 14.41 -0.57
N GLU A 250 -15.29 15.34 -1.43
CA GLU A 250 -16.71 15.66 -1.59
C GLU A 250 -17.46 14.35 -1.87
N GLY A 251 -18.51 14.09 -1.09
CA GLY A 251 -19.32 12.90 -1.27
C GLY A 251 -19.91 12.88 -2.67
N VAL A 252 -19.61 11.85 -3.45
CA VAL A 252 -20.21 11.67 -4.77
C VAL A 252 -21.69 11.36 -4.57
N CYS A 253 -22.57 12.28 -4.96
CA CYS A 253 -24.01 12.09 -4.85
C CYS A 253 -24.47 11.04 -5.87
N CYS A 254 -24.57 9.79 -5.44
CA CYS A 254 -25.06 8.67 -6.25
C CYS A 254 -26.60 8.56 -6.25
N ALA A 255 -27.31 9.66 -5.99
CA ALA A 255 -28.78 9.67 -5.98
C ALA A 255 -29.32 9.34 -7.38
N GLY A 256 -30.28 8.42 -7.46
CA GLY A 256 -30.83 7.94 -8.74
C GLY A 256 -30.16 6.70 -9.31
N LEU A 257 -28.98 6.30 -8.81
CA LEU A 257 -28.30 5.09 -9.26
C LEU A 257 -28.88 3.82 -8.63
N PRO A 258 -28.97 2.70 -9.40
CA PRO A 258 -29.40 1.41 -8.86
C PRO A 258 -28.56 0.97 -7.66
N HIS A 259 -29.22 0.39 -6.66
CA HIS A 259 -28.55 -0.07 -5.44
C HIS A 259 -27.43 -1.06 -5.75
N LYS A 260 -27.71 -2.03 -6.65
CA LYS A 260 -26.74 -3.04 -7.08
C LYS A 260 -25.46 -2.39 -7.62
N ALA A 261 -25.58 -1.40 -8.49
CA ALA A 261 -24.42 -0.70 -9.05
C ALA A 261 -23.58 -0.01 -7.96
N ARG A 262 -24.24 0.67 -7.01
CA ARG A 262 -23.57 1.30 -5.86
C ARG A 262 -22.85 0.32 -4.94
N GLU A 263 -23.16 -0.97 -5.02
CA GLU A 263 -22.49 -2.05 -4.28
C GLU A 263 -21.31 -2.67 -5.02
N GLN A 264 -21.26 -2.52 -6.35
CA GLN A 264 -20.22 -3.08 -7.18
C GLN A 264 -18.90 -2.33 -7.04
N ASP A 265 -17.84 -3.09 -6.82
CA ASP A 265 -16.49 -2.59 -6.60
C ASP A 265 -15.89 -1.97 -7.87
N THR A 266 -16.11 -2.57 -9.05
CA THR A 266 -15.67 -2.04 -10.36
C THR A 266 -16.34 -0.71 -10.70
N PHE A 267 -17.61 -0.54 -10.35
CA PHE A 267 -18.31 0.73 -10.54
C PHE A 267 -17.77 1.84 -9.63
N ARG A 268 -17.56 1.53 -8.33
CA ARG A 268 -16.95 2.50 -7.38
C ARG A 268 -15.54 2.89 -7.80
N PHE A 269 -14.77 1.95 -8.33
CA PHE A 269 -13.45 2.19 -8.91
C PHE A 269 -13.54 3.18 -10.08
N LEU A 270 -14.43 2.95 -11.05
CA LEU A 270 -14.64 3.87 -12.18
C LEU A 270 -15.03 5.28 -11.70
N LEU A 271 -15.97 5.40 -10.75
CA LEU A 271 -16.37 6.69 -10.18
C LEU A 271 -15.22 7.42 -9.50
N ALA A 272 -14.36 6.69 -8.80
CA ALA A 272 -13.19 7.27 -8.15
C ALA A 272 -12.12 7.71 -9.17
N LEU A 273 -11.93 6.92 -10.23
CA LEU A 273 -10.90 7.16 -11.26
C LEU A 273 -11.26 8.32 -12.19
N SER A 274 -12.54 8.43 -12.55
CA SER A 274 -13.07 9.47 -13.45
C SER A 274 -13.59 10.70 -12.70
N ARG A 275 -13.22 10.86 -11.42
CA ARG A 275 -13.72 11.94 -10.57
C ARG A 275 -13.42 13.31 -11.19
N GLY A 276 -14.47 14.12 -11.33
CA GLY A 276 -14.39 15.45 -11.95
C GLY A 276 -14.43 15.44 -13.48
N ALA A 277 -14.41 14.27 -14.11
CA ALA A 277 -14.52 14.10 -15.56
C ALA A 277 -15.85 13.48 -15.99
N LEU A 278 -16.40 12.54 -15.22
CA LEU A 278 -17.73 11.96 -15.43
C LEU A 278 -18.64 12.25 -14.25
N ASP A 279 -19.91 12.56 -14.53
CA ASP A 279 -20.93 12.50 -13.50
C ASP A 279 -21.33 11.04 -13.19
N PRO A 280 -21.97 10.76 -12.04
CA PRO A 280 -22.26 9.39 -11.64
C PRO A 280 -23.18 8.61 -12.58
N GLN A 281 -24.08 9.30 -13.30
CA GLN A 281 -24.98 8.68 -14.25
C GLN A 281 -24.26 8.36 -15.57
N GLU A 282 -23.39 9.24 -16.04
CA GLU A 282 -22.52 8.99 -17.20
C GLU A 282 -21.58 7.80 -16.95
N ALA A 283 -20.95 7.77 -15.77
CA ALA A 283 -20.11 6.66 -15.36
C ALA A 283 -20.90 5.34 -15.30
N TYR A 284 -22.15 5.38 -14.82
CA TYR A 284 -23.00 4.19 -14.77
C TYR A 284 -23.36 3.68 -16.17
N THR A 285 -23.76 4.58 -17.07
CA THR A 285 -24.07 4.21 -18.47
C THR A 285 -22.85 3.65 -19.19
N LEU A 286 -21.66 4.22 -18.96
CA LEU A 286 -20.41 3.66 -19.49
C LEU A 286 -20.15 2.26 -18.91
N TRP A 287 -20.25 2.11 -17.58
CA TRP A 287 -19.98 0.84 -16.90
C TRP A 287 -20.90 -0.28 -17.36
N GLU A 288 -22.20 -0.02 -17.56
CA GLU A 288 -23.12 -1.00 -18.13
C GLU A 288 -22.82 -1.30 -19.60
N ARG A 289 -22.55 -0.27 -20.41
CA ARG A 289 -22.27 -0.43 -21.84
C ARG A 289 -21.04 -1.29 -22.09
N GLU A 290 -20.02 -1.13 -21.25
CA GLU A 290 -18.75 -1.85 -21.36
C GLU A 290 -18.74 -3.18 -20.58
N GLU A 291 -19.92 -3.66 -20.19
CA GLU A 291 -20.15 -4.96 -19.52
C GLU A 291 -19.44 -5.10 -18.16
N GLU A 292 -19.60 -4.11 -17.29
CA GLU A 292 -19.01 -4.09 -15.94
C GLU A 292 -17.48 -4.29 -15.97
N PRO A 293 -16.72 -3.47 -16.74
CA PRO A 293 -15.32 -3.72 -17.07
C PRO A 293 -14.42 -3.94 -15.84
N GLU A 294 -13.58 -4.96 -15.92
CA GLU A 294 -12.55 -5.26 -14.92
C GLU A 294 -11.43 -4.21 -14.92
N ARG A 295 -10.72 -4.10 -13.79
CA ARG A 295 -9.70 -3.06 -13.57
C ARG A 295 -8.58 -3.08 -14.61
N GLU A 296 -8.18 -4.25 -15.07
CA GLU A 296 -7.03 -4.44 -15.98
C GLU A 296 -7.27 -3.84 -17.37
N ARG A 297 -8.53 -3.59 -17.72
CA ARG A 297 -8.88 -2.84 -18.93
C ARG A 297 -8.49 -1.37 -18.80
N TYR A 298 -8.39 -0.85 -17.58
CA TYR A 298 -8.02 0.53 -17.33
C TYR A 298 -6.51 0.72 -17.24
N GLY A 299 -6.05 1.90 -17.63
CA GLY A 299 -4.68 2.32 -17.45
C GLY A 299 -4.52 3.81 -17.25
N VAL A 300 -3.27 4.23 -17.09
CA VAL A 300 -2.89 5.61 -16.87
C VAL A 300 -1.65 5.91 -17.70
N THR A 301 -1.68 7.06 -18.37
CA THR A 301 -0.53 7.63 -19.07
C THR A 301 -0.19 8.99 -18.46
N LEU A 302 1.11 9.19 -18.23
CA LEU A 302 1.72 10.43 -17.80
C LEU A 302 2.60 10.89 -18.97
N ALA A 303 2.39 12.11 -19.47
CA ALA A 303 3.24 12.72 -20.50
C ALA A 303 3.42 14.23 -20.24
N GLY A 304 4.64 14.63 -19.90
CA GLY A 304 4.96 16.01 -19.52
C GLY A 304 4.12 16.45 -18.32
N ALA A 305 3.40 17.56 -18.47
CA ALA A 305 2.50 18.08 -17.44
C ALA A 305 1.12 17.38 -17.38
N HIS A 306 0.78 16.55 -18.37
CA HIS A 306 -0.56 15.96 -18.49
C HIS A 306 -0.57 14.51 -18.03
N GLY A 307 -1.64 14.12 -17.35
CA GLY A 307 -1.91 12.74 -16.97
C GLY A 307 -3.37 12.42 -17.23
N TRP A 308 -3.65 11.24 -17.72
CA TRP A 308 -5.02 10.80 -17.94
C TRP A 308 -5.14 9.30 -17.66
N ALA A 309 -6.29 8.93 -17.12
CA ALA A 309 -6.73 7.56 -17.06
C ALA A 309 -7.49 7.23 -18.33
N TRP A 310 -7.51 5.96 -18.71
CA TRP A 310 -8.17 5.50 -19.91
C TRP A 310 -8.74 4.09 -19.73
N LEU A 311 -9.73 3.74 -20.56
CA LEU A 311 -10.28 2.40 -20.69
C LEU A 311 -9.87 1.81 -22.04
N ASP A 312 -9.27 0.62 -22.01
CA ASP A 312 -8.71 -0.17 -23.10
C ASP A 312 -7.51 0.43 -23.83
N ASP A 313 -7.57 1.68 -24.27
CA ASP A 313 -6.56 2.33 -25.13
C ASP A 313 -6.29 3.79 -24.68
N PRO A 314 -5.02 4.21 -24.47
CA PRO A 314 -4.67 5.60 -24.13
C PRO A 314 -5.06 6.65 -25.18
N GLU A 315 -5.17 6.27 -26.45
CA GLU A 315 -5.62 7.13 -27.56
C GLU A 315 -7.11 6.89 -27.91
N GLY A 316 -7.79 6.05 -27.12
CA GLY A 316 -9.18 5.66 -27.31
C GLY A 316 -10.19 6.75 -26.90
N PRO A 317 -11.49 6.49 -27.12
CA PRO A 317 -12.56 7.45 -26.83
C PRO A 317 -12.84 7.63 -25.34
N TYR A 318 -12.34 6.74 -24.48
CA TYR A 318 -12.56 6.75 -23.04
C TYR A 318 -11.28 7.15 -22.32
N ALA A 319 -11.05 8.46 -22.23
CA ALA A 319 -9.92 9.05 -21.53
C ALA A 319 -10.40 10.19 -20.62
N TRP A 320 -9.86 10.24 -19.40
CA TRP A 320 -10.23 11.22 -18.38
C TRP A 320 -8.99 11.86 -17.78
N PRO A 321 -8.93 13.20 -17.68
CA PRO A 321 -7.79 13.87 -17.07
C PRO A 321 -7.65 13.44 -15.61
N LEU A 322 -6.41 13.20 -15.19
CA LEU A 322 -6.06 13.06 -13.78
C LEU A 322 -5.66 14.42 -13.19
N PRO A 323 -5.93 14.67 -11.90
CA PRO A 323 -5.53 15.90 -11.22
C PRO A 323 -4.02 16.16 -11.21
#